data_AF-A0A973CMG5-F1
#
_entry.id   AF-A0A973CMG5-F1
#
_cell.length_a   1.000
_cell.length_b   1.000
_cell.length_c   1.000
_cell.angle_alpha   90.00
_cell.angle_beta   90.00
_cell.angle_gamma   90.00
#
_symmetry.space_group_name_H-M   'P 1'
#
loop_
_entity.id
_entity.type
_entity.pdbx_description
1 polymer ?
#
loop_
_entity_poly.entity_id
_entity_poly.type
_entity_poly.pdbx_seq_one_letter_code
_entity_poly.pdbx_strand_id
1 'polypeptide(L)'
;MMGPLFAILNGQKDKQAGESKKRLENLGMMLQLYTGENEGKFPDIDGAAGLNKLVPDYVNKLSDFKSPFDTKRKVPAGGAGLLENNCSYLYLGAGYTDTTKNASNLPLIISKSGVLKGATILYLDGHVEFIKGQYADELAIVTKVIDMKKLSEVESDMIKNKIKIIEK
;
A
#
# COMPACT_ATOMS: atom_id res chain seq x y z
N MET A 1 20.39 -5.17 -32.28
CA MET A 1 21.19 -4.69 -31.14
C MET A 1 20.30 -3.81 -30.27
N MET A 2 19.96 -4.24 -29.05
CA MET A 2 19.26 -3.40 -28.06
C MET A 2 20.27 -2.44 -27.43
N GLY A 3 20.17 -1.15 -27.73
CA GLY A 3 21.16 -0.13 -27.34
C GLY A 3 21.11 0.32 -25.87
N PRO A 4 22.06 1.18 -25.44
CA PRO A 4 22.23 1.64 -24.05
C PRO A 4 20.99 2.34 -23.45
N LEU A 5 20.12 2.93 -24.29
CA LEU A 5 18.88 3.56 -23.83
C LEU A 5 17.90 2.55 -23.20
N PHE A 6 17.82 1.32 -23.72
CA PHE A 6 16.96 0.27 -23.15
C PHE A 6 17.46 -0.19 -21.77
N ALA A 7 18.77 -0.27 -21.57
CA ALA A 7 19.36 -0.62 -20.28
C ALA A 7 19.11 0.47 -19.22
N ILE A 8 19.21 1.75 -19.60
CA ILE A 8 18.92 2.90 -18.71
C ILE A 8 17.44 2.90 -18.29
N LEU A 9 16.52 2.70 -19.24
CA LEU A 9 15.08 2.67 -18.95
C LEU A 9 14.68 1.50 -18.04
N ASN A 10 15.32 0.34 -18.19
CA ASN A 10 15.06 -0.80 -17.31
C ASN A 10 15.68 -0.60 -15.92
N GLY A 11 16.90 -0.09 -15.83
CA GLY A 11 17.53 0.25 -14.54
C GLY A 11 16.75 1.30 -13.74
N GLN A 12 16.13 2.27 -14.41
CA GLN A 12 15.24 3.23 -13.76
C GLN A 12 13.98 2.58 -13.18
N LYS A 13 13.34 1.63 -13.88
CA LYS A 13 12.15 0.93 -13.38
C LYS A 13 12.45 0.08 -12.15
N ASP A 14 13.57 -0.63 -12.15
CA ASP A 14 13.97 -1.47 -11.01
C ASP A 14 14.33 -0.61 -9.79
N LYS A 15 14.93 0.57 -10.01
CA LYS A 15 15.15 1.56 -8.95
C LYS A 15 13.85 2.11 -8.36
N GLN A 16 12.86 2.44 -9.20
CA GLN A 16 11.56 2.91 -8.74
C GLN A 16 10.82 1.88 -7.88
N ALA A 17 10.83 0.61 -8.32
CA ALA A 17 10.27 -0.49 -7.55
C ALA A 17 10.98 -0.64 -6.19
N GLY A 18 12.32 -0.58 -6.17
CA GLY A 18 13.11 -0.66 -4.94
C GLY A 18 12.82 0.47 -3.94
N GLU A 19 12.71 1.71 -4.40
CA GLU A 19 12.38 2.86 -3.53
C GLU A 19 10.94 2.79 -2.99
N SER A 20 10.00 2.33 -3.82
CA SER A 20 8.62 2.12 -3.40
C SER A 20 8.49 1.01 -2.35
N LYS A 21 9.26 -0.08 -2.49
CA LYS A 21 9.35 -1.14 -1.48
C LYS A 21 9.82 -0.62 -0.14
N LYS A 22 10.96 0.09 -0.12
CA LYS A 22 11.50 0.69 1.11
C LYS A 22 10.51 1.61 1.82
N ARG A 23 9.72 2.37 1.06
CA ARG A 23 8.68 3.22 1.64
C ARG A 23 7.62 2.40 2.36
N LEU A 24 7.14 1.32 1.75
CA LEU A 24 6.16 0.43 2.37
C LEU A 24 6.75 -0.39 3.52
N GLU A 25 8.02 -0.79 3.46
CA GLU A 25 8.72 -1.42 4.59
C GLU A 25 8.74 -0.48 5.80
N ASN A 26 9.07 0.79 5.59
CA ASN A 26 9.04 1.80 6.66
C ASN A 26 7.62 2.01 7.22
N LEU A 27 6.60 2.13 6.36
CA LEU A 27 5.20 2.23 6.81
C LEU A 27 4.74 0.97 7.53
N GLY A 28 5.17 -0.20 7.09
CA GLY A 28 4.91 -1.48 7.73
C GLY A 28 5.48 -1.52 9.14
N MET A 29 6.73 -1.07 9.33
CA MET A 29 7.32 -0.95 10.67
C MET A 29 6.51 -0.02 11.58
N MET A 30 6.02 1.12 11.07
CA MET A 30 5.18 2.03 11.86
C MET A 30 3.83 1.40 12.24
N LEU A 31 3.23 0.64 11.33
CA LEU A 31 2.02 -0.12 11.63
C LEU A 31 2.27 -1.21 12.67
N GLN A 32 3.39 -1.91 12.63
CA GLN A 32 3.73 -2.91 13.65
C GLN A 32 3.94 -2.28 15.02
N LEU A 33 4.57 -1.09 15.10
CA LEU A 33 4.69 -0.33 16.35
C LEU A 33 3.31 0.07 16.90
N TYR A 34 2.44 0.63 16.05
CA TYR A 34 1.05 0.92 16.40
C TYR A 34 0.35 -0.33 16.94
N THR A 35 0.43 -1.44 16.20
CA THR A 35 -0.23 -2.70 16.56
C THR A 35 0.25 -3.25 17.91
N GLY A 36 1.55 -3.14 18.21
CA GLY A 36 2.12 -3.54 19.50
C GLY A 36 1.58 -2.74 20.69
N GLU A 37 1.24 -1.47 20.48
CA GLU A 37 0.66 -0.59 21.51
C GLU A 37 -0.88 -0.64 21.55
N ASN A 38 -1.50 -1.30 20.57
CA ASN A 38 -2.96 -1.37 20.40
C ASN A 38 -3.48 -2.81 20.44
N GLU A 39 -2.97 -3.62 21.38
CA GLU A 39 -3.45 -5.00 21.64
C GLU A 39 -3.41 -5.92 20.42
N GLY A 40 -2.43 -5.76 19.54
CA GLY A 40 -2.33 -6.58 18.33
C GLY A 40 -3.30 -6.16 17.23
N LYS A 41 -4.00 -5.02 17.35
CA LYS A 41 -4.96 -4.52 16.35
C LYS A 41 -4.32 -3.45 15.46
N PHE A 42 -4.55 -3.58 14.17
CA PHE A 42 -4.23 -2.53 13.20
C PHE A 42 -5.29 -1.41 13.25
N PRO A 43 -5.01 -0.22 12.66
CA PRO A 43 -6.00 0.85 12.54
C PRO A 43 -7.35 0.34 12.00
N ASP A 44 -8.43 0.75 12.66
CA ASP A 44 -9.78 0.18 12.54
C ASP A 44 -10.60 0.67 11.34
N ILE A 45 -10.05 1.60 10.57
CA ILE A 45 -10.70 2.21 9.40
C ILE A 45 -9.80 1.98 8.19
N ASP A 46 -10.35 1.49 7.08
CA ASP A 46 -9.58 1.32 5.85
C ASP A 46 -9.25 2.67 5.19
N GLY A 47 -8.28 2.67 4.27
CA GLY A 47 -7.85 3.86 3.54
C GLY A 47 -6.96 4.83 4.34
N ALA A 48 -6.80 6.03 3.81
CA ALA A 48 -6.07 7.16 4.36
C ALA A 48 -6.56 7.54 5.76
N ALA A 49 -7.84 7.34 6.07
CA ALA A 49 -8.39 7.58 7.40
C ALA A 49 -7.77 6.67 8.46
N GLY A 50 -7.51 5.39 8.16
CA GLY A 50 -6.74 4.50 9.02
C GLY A 50 -5.29 4.92 9.16
N LEU A 51 -4.65 5.29 8.05
CA LEU A 51 -3.26 5.74 8.05
C LEU A 51 -3.05 7.04 8.82
N ASN A 52 -4.07 7.90 8.94
CA ASN A 52 -4.01 9.08 9.82
C ASN A 52 -3.79 8.73 11.29
N LYS A 53 -4.16 7.53 11.74
CA LYS A 53 -3.92 7.07 13.13
C LYS A 53 -2.44 6.95 13.44
N LEU A 54 -1.58 6.86 12.42
CA LEU A 54 -0.13 6.83 12.61
C LEU A 54 0.45 8.23 12.86
N VAL A 55 -0.32 9.30 12.62
CA VAL A 55 0.15 10.69 12.69
C VAL A 55 -0.37 11.35 13.98
N PRO A 56 0.48 12.07 14.73
CA PRO A 56 1.92 12.26 14.53
C PRO A 56 2.78 11.19 15.20
N ASP A 57 2.19 10.31 16.01
CA ASP A 57 2.91 9.53 17.02
C ASP A 57 3.89 8.49 16.45
N TYR A 58 3.62 7.97 15.25
CA TYR A 58 4.48 7.00 14.56
C TYR A 58 5.07 7.60 13.27
N VAL A 59 4.33 8.48 12.59
CA VAL A 59 4.74 9.15 11.34
C VAL A 59 4.64 10.66 11.50
N ASN A 60 5.80 11.31 11.47
CA ASN A 60 5.92 12.76 11.68
C ASN A 60 5.55 13.62 10.45
N LYS A 61 5.51 13.04 9.25
CA LYS A 61 5.34 13.80 8.00
C LYS A 61 4.34 13.15 7.06
N LEU A 62 3.32 13.90 6.64
CA LEU A 62 2.34 13.45 5.64
C LEU A 62 2.99 13.10 4.28
N SER A 63 4.17 13.65 3.99
CA SER A 63 4.94 13.30 2.80
C SER A 63 5.34 11.82 2.75
N ASP A 64 5.35 11.11 3.88
CA ASP A 64 5.70 9.70 3.94
C ASP A 64 4.61 8.78 3.36
N PHE A 65 3.37 9.27 3.30
CA PHE A 65 2.26 8.60 2.62
C PHE A 65 2.15 8.94 1.13
N LYS A 66 3.11 9.71 0.60
CA LYS A 66 3.24 9.99 -0.82
C LYS A 66 4.46 9.25 -1.39
N SER A 67 4.23 8.51 -2.46
CA SER A 67 5.31 7.93 -3.27
C SER A 67 6.04 9.06 -4.02
N PRO A 68 7.38 9.03 -4.09
CA PRO A 68 8.14 10.01 -4.87
C PRO A 68 7.81 9.96 -6.38
N PHE A 69 7.20 8.86 -6.85
CA PHE A 69 6.81 8.66 -8.24
C PHE A 69 5.35 9.03 -8.51
N ASP A 70 4.59 9.39 -7.48
CA ASP A 70 3.23 9.85 -7.64
C ASP A 70 3.20 11.31 -8.13
N THR A 71 2.92 11.47 -9.42
CA THR A 71 2.79 12.77 -10.08
C THR A 71 1.38 13.35 -9.98
N LYS A 72 0.38 12.55 -9.58
CA LYS A 72 -1.03 12.95 -9.54
C LYS A 72 -1.39 13.55 -8.17
N ARG A 73 -0.97 12.88 -7.10
CA ARG A 73 -1.36 13.23 -5.73
C ARG A 73 -0.42 14.27 -5.14
N LYS A 74 -0.98 15.19 -4.36
CA LYS A 74 -0.24 16.28 -3.73
C LYS A 74 -0.39 16.20 -2.22
N VAL A 75 0.72 16.29 -1.51
CA VAL A 75 0.71 16.40 -0.04
C VAL A 75 -0.08 17.67 0.31
N PRO A 76 -1.07 17.59 1.22
CA PRO A 76 -1.86 18.75 1.59
C PRO A 76 -0.97 19.82 2.24
N ALA A 77 -1.24 21.08 1.92
CA ALA A 77 -0.62 22.22 2.59
C ALA A 77 -1.38 22.55 3.90
N GLY A 78 -0.69 23.13 4.88
CA GLY A 78 -1.36 23.82 6.00
C GLY A 78 -2.02 22.92 7.06
N GLY A 79 -1.43 21.77 7.41
CA GLY A 79 -1.88 20.97 8.56
C GLY A 79 -3.16 20.15 8.33
N ALA A 80 -3.74 20.18 7.13
CA ALA A 80 -4.82 19.27 6.77
C ALA A 80 -4.32 17.82 6.78
N GLY A 81 -5.13 16.90 7.33
CA GLY A 81 -4.78 15.48 7.45
C GLY A 81 -4.68 14.74 6.12
N LEU A 82 -4.30 13.46 6.19
CA LEU A 82 -4.27 12.57 5.04
C LEU A 82 -5.69 12.30 4.53
N LEU A 83 -5.88 12.34 3.22
CA LEU A 83 -7.13 12.07 2.51
C LEU A 83 -6.83 11.12 1.35
N GLU A 84 -7.85 10.41 0.85
CA GLU A 84 -7.67 9.46 -0.25
C GLU A 84 -7.04 10.08 -1.50
N ASN A 85 -7.38 11.34 -1.80
CA ASN A 85 -6.88 12.05 -2.98
C ASN A 85 -5.42 12.55 -2.82
N ASN A 86 -4.86 12.51 -1.61
CA ASN A 86 -3.49 12.93 -1.33
C ASN A 86 -2.55 11.79 -0.87
N CYS A 87 -3.09 10.60 -0.63
CA CYS A 87 -2.33 9.40 -0.28
C CYS A 87 -2.02 8.52 -1.50
N SER A 88 -0.76 8.15 -1.69
CA SER A 88 -0.34 7.23 -2.76
C SER A 88 -0.63 5.76 -2.47
N TYR A 89 -1.19 5.47 -1.30
CA TYR A 89 -1.38 4.14 -0.77
C TYR A 89 -2.83 3.93 -0.37
N LEU A 90 -3.28 2.69 -0.44
CA LEU A 90 -4.58 2.26 0.03
C LEU A 90 -4.37 1.23 1.13
N TYR A 91 -4.84 1.56 2.33
CA TYR A 91 -4.74 0.71 3.51
C TYR A 91 -5.98 -0.17 3.65
N LEU A 92 -5.77 -1.44 4.02
CA LEU A 92 -6.80 -2.49 4.05
C LEU A 92 -6.86 -3.23 5.40
N GLY A 93 -6.22 -2.69 6.43
CA GLY A 93 -6.01 -3.39 7.70
C GLY A 93 -7.17 -3.32 8.69
N ALA A 94 -8.29 -2.64 8.39
CA ALA A 94 -9.42 -2.62 9.31
C ALA A 94 -9.93 -4.04 9.60
N GLY A 95 -10.03 -4.41 10.88
CA GLY A 95 -10.42 -5.75 11.29
C GLY A 95 -9.32 -6.81 11.19
N TYR A 96 -8.11 -6.46 10.74
CA TYR A 96 -6.94 -7.32 10.89
C TYR A 96 -6.31 -7.18 12.28
N THR A 97 -5.67 -8.26 12.69
CA THR A 97 -4.83 -8.37 13.88
C THR A 97 -3.48 -9.01 13.53
N ASP A 98 -2.50 -8.85 14.39
CA ASP A 98 -1.18 -9.52 14.30
C ASP A 98 -1.26 -11.06 14.30
N THR A 99 -2.38 -11.62 14.77
CA THR A 99 -2.69 -13.05 14.80
C THR A 99 -3.60 -13.52 13.67
N THR A 100 -3.91 -12.64 12.71
CA THR A 100 -4.74 -13.02 11.55
C THR A 100 -4.06 -14.12 10.74
N LYS A 101 -4.82 -15.17 10.43
CA LYS A 101 -4.33 -16.30 9.63
C LYS A 101 -3.97 -15.85 8.21
N ASN A 102 -3.05 -16.57 7.57
CA ASN A 102 -2.58 -16.28 6.21
C ASN A 102 -2.00 -14.87 6.04
N ALA A 103 -1.39 -14.29 7.09
CA ALA A 103 -0.84 -12.94 7.07
C ALA A 103 0.13 -12.66 5.90
N SER A 104 0.88 -13.67 5.44
CA SER A 104 1.78 -13.56 4.28
C SER A 104 1.08 -13.50 2.92
N ASN A 105 -0.23 -13.62 2.87
CA ASN A 105 -1.02 -13.55 1.64
C ASN A 105 -2.02 -12.40 1.64
N LEU A 106 -2.32 -11.83 2.81
CA LEU A 106 -3.30 -10.76 2.95
C LEU A 106 -2.63 -9.38 2.76
N PRO A 107 -3.06 -8.59 1.77
CA PRO A 107 -2.52 -7.24 1.57
C PRO A 107 -2.99 -6.32 2.70
N LEU A 108 -2.04 -5.62 3.31
CA LEU A 108 -2.26 -4.61 4.34
C LEU A 108 -2.24 -3.20 3.76
N ILE A 109 -1.28 -2.92 2.87
CA ILE A 109 -1.24 -1.69 2.07
C ILE A 109 -0.92 -2.04 0.62
N ILE A 110 -1.62 -1.41 -0.32
CA ILE A 110 -1.27 -1.44 -1.74
C ILE A 110 -0.91 -0.03 -2.24
N SER A 111 0.06 0.09 -3.14
CA SER A 111 0.26 1.33 -3.88
C SER A 111 -0.89 1.55 -4.86
N LYS A 112 -1.40 2.77 -4.92
CA LYS A 112 -2.49 3.13 -5.84
C LYS A 112 -2.08 3.04 -7.31
N SER A 113 -3.07 2.85 -8.16
CA SER A 113 -2.91 2.78 -9.61
C SER A 113 -2.31 4.09 -10.16
N GLY A 114 -1.51 3.96 -11.22
CA GLY A 114 -0.84 5.10 -11.87
C GLY A 114 0.34 5.71 -11.11
N VAL A 115 0.71 5.21 -9.93
CA VAL A 115 1.93 5.62 -9.22
C VAL A 115 3.17 5.01 -9.88
N LEU A 116 3.08 3.75 -10.31
CA LEU A 116 4.16 2.98 -10.96
C LEU A 116 3.60 2.17 -12.13
N LYS A 117 4.50 1.69 -13.00
CA LYS A 117 4.19 0.59 -13.93
C LYS A 117 4.26 -0.75 -13.18
N GLY A 118 3.33 -0.91 -12.25
CA GLY A 118 3.18 -2.06 -11.36
C GLY A 118 2.48 -1.63 -10.08
N ALA A 119 2.52 -2.48 -9.08
CA ALA A 119 2.08 -2.12 -7.74
C ALA A 119 3.05 -2.70 -6.70
N THR A 120 3.25 -1.95 -5.62
CA THR A 120 3.97 -2.44 -4.44
C THR A 120 2.94 -2.78 -3.37
N ILE A 121 3.09 -3.94 -2.76
CA ILE A 121 2.14 -4.52 -1.82
C ILE A 121 2.90 -4.81 -0.53
N LEU A 122 2.44 -4.23 0.58
CA LEU A 122 2.81 -4.63 1.93
C LEU A 122 1.78 -5.66 2.39
N TYR A 123 2.25 -6.82 2.83
CA TYR A 123 1.41 -7.86 3.42
C TYR A 123 1.40 -7.76 4.94
N LEU A 124 0.44 -8.46 5.55
CA LEU A 124 0.14 -8.34 6.97
C LEU A 124 1.27 -8.81 7.89
N ASP A 125 2.08 -9.78 7.45
CA ASP A 125 3.29 -10.24 8.15
C ASP A 125 4.49 -9.29 8.00
N GLY A 126 4.34 -8.19 7.26
CA GLY A 126 5.35 -7.15 7.07
C GLY A 126 6.23 -7.30 5.83
N HIS A 127 6.15 -8.40 5.06
CA HIS A 127 6.93 -8.48 3.83
C HIS A 127 6.34 -7.60 2.71
N VAL A 128 7.20 -7.17 1.79
CA VAL A 128 6.81 -6.28 0.68
C VAL A 128 7.17 -6.89 -0.67
N GLU A 129 6.19 -6.94 -1.56
CA GLU A 129 6.34 -7.45 -2.92
C GLU A 129 6.09 -6.34 -3.95
N PHE A 130 6.72 -6.45 -5.11
CA PHE A 130 6.40 -5.60 -6.26
C PHE A 130 5.86 -6.48 -7.38
N ILE A 131 4.63 -6.22 -7.80
CA ILE A 131 4.00 -6.89 -8.93
C ILE A 131 4.11 -6.03 -10.18
N LYS A 132 4.71 -6.59 -11.22
CA LYS A 132 4.85 -5.92 -12.53
C LYS A 132 3.50 -5.95 -13.25
N GLY A 133 3.11 -4.81 -13.83
CA GLY A 133 1.88 -4.72 -14.60
C GLY A 133 1.48 -3.29 -14.90
N GLN A 134 0.38 -3.13 -15.64
CA GLN A 134 -0.31 -1.87 -15.77
C GLN A 134 -1.75 -2.12 -15.37
N TYR A 135 -2.18 -1.44 -14.30
CA TYR A 135 -3.48 -1.65 -13.68
C TYR A 135 -4.32 -0.39 -13.88
N ALA A 136 -5.58 -0.56 -14.26
CA ALA A 136 -6.51 0.54 -14.49
C ALA A 136 -6.88 1.23 -13.17
N ASP A 137 -7.07 0.42 -12.12
CA ASP A 137 -7.55 0.82 -10.80
C ASP A 137 -6.99 -0.13 -9.72
N GLU A 138 -7.32 0.17 -8.47
CA GLU A 138 -6.95 -0.58 -7.27
C GLU A 138 -7.64 -1.96 -7.23
N LEU A 139 -8.84 -2.08 -7.80
CA LEU A 139 -9.56 -3.36 -7.92
C LEU A 139 -8.79 -4.36 -8.81
N ALA A 140 -8.22 -3.89 -9.93
CA ALA A 140 -7.38 -4.70 -10.81
C ALA A 140 -6.08 -5.14 -10.12
N ILE A 141 -5.50 -4.28 -9.27
CA ILE A 141 -4.32 -4.63 -8.45
C ILE A 141 -4.67 -5.76 -7.48
N VAL A 142 -5.73 -5.62 -6.68
CA VAL A 142 -6.07 -6.66 -5.69
C VAL A 142 -6.56 -7.94 -6.35
N THR A 143 -7.22 -7.87 -7.50
CA THR A 143 -7.60 -9.07 -8.26
C THR A 143 -6.35 -9.85 -8.68
N LYS A 144 -5.29 -9.15 -9.13
CA LYS A 144 -4.02 -9.80 -9.43
C LYS A 144 -3.38 -10.44 -8.19
N VAL A 145 -3.44 -9.78 -7.03
CA VAL A 145 -2.93 -10.33 -5.77
C VAL A 145 -3.70 -11.58 -5.36
N ILE A 146 -5.04 -11.54 -5.44
CA ILE A 146 -5.94 -12.67 -5.15
C ILE A 146 -5.55 -13.89 -6.00
N ASP A 147 -5.40 -13.71 -7.31
CA ASP A 147 -5.02 -14.79 -8.23
C ASP A 147 -3.62 -15.35 -7.92
N MET A 148 -2.65 -14.47 -7.63
CA MET A 148 -1.27 -14.86 -7.33
C MET A 148 -1.15 -15.63 -6.02
N LYS A 149 -1.85 -15.17 -4.98
CA LYS A 149 -1.79 -15.75 -3.63
C LYS A 149 -2.79 -16.88 -3.42
N LYS A 150 -3.67 -17.12 -4.39
CA LYS A 150 -4.72 -18.14 -4.34
C LYS A 150 -5.59 -17.99 -3.09
N LEU A 151 -6.01 -16.75 -2.83
CA LEU A 151 -6.86 -16.44 -1.68
C LEU A 151 -8.18 -17.18 -1.79
N SER A 152 -8.73 -17.57 -0.64
CA SER A 152 -10.07 -18.15 -0.58
C SER A 152 -11.12 -17.16 -1.09
N GLU A 153 -12.31 -17.66 -1.44
CA GLU A 153 -13.43 -16.82 -1.86
C GLU A 153 -13.79 -15.78 -0.78
N VAL A 154 -13.80 -16.19 0.49
CA VAL A 154 -14.09 -15.30 1.64
C VAL A 154 -13.05 -14.18 1.75
N GLU A 155 -11.75 -14.50 1.68
CA GLU A 155 -10.70 -13.49 1.73
C GLU A 155 -10.75 -12.55 0.52
N SER A 156 -11.04 -13.11 -0.65
CA SER A 156 -11.17 -12.37 -1.91
C SER A 156 -12.31 -11.35 -1.85
N ASP A 157 -13.47 -11.77 -1.38
CA ASP A 157 -14.65 -10.92 -1.27
C ASP A 157 -14.48 -9.84 -0.21
N MET A 158 -13.89 -10.19 0.93
CA MET A 158 -13.54 -9.23 1.97
C MET A 158 -12.65 -8.11 1.39
N ILE A 159 -11.55 -8.45 0.72
CA ILE A 159 -10.62 -7.46 0.15
C ILE A 159 -11.32 -6.61 -0.92
N LYS A 160 -12.06 -7.22 -1.85
CA LYS A 160 -12.79 -6.48 -2.89
C LYS A 160 -13.82 -5.52 -2.30
N ASN A 161 -14.50 -5.92 -1.23
CA ASN A 161 -15.48 -5.07 -0.55
C ASN A 161 -14.83 -3.87 0.13
N LYS A 162 -13.65 -4.05 0.76
CA LYS A 162 -12.87 -2.94 1.32
C LYS A 162 -12.56 -1.88 0.25
N ILE A 163 -12.07 -2.29 -0.92
CA ILE A 163 -11.81 -1.36 -2.05
C ILE A 163 -13.06 -0.56 -2.42
N LYS A 164 -14.19 -1.24 -2.64
CA LYS A 164 -15.46 -0.61 -3.04
C LYS A 164 -16.01 0.37 -2.00
N ILE A 165 -15.69 0.18 -0.72
CA ILE A 165 -16.11 1.10 0.34
C ILE A 165 -15.25 2.35 0.34
N ILE A 166 -13.94 2.22 0.15
CA ILE A 166 -13.01 3.35 0.17
C ILE A 166 -13.19 4.25 -1.08
N GLU A 167 -13.59 3.68 -2.20
CA GLU A 167 -13.79 4.40 -3.46
C GLU A 167 -15.16 5.11 -3.59
N LYS A 168 -16.07 4.92 -2.64
CA LYS A 168 -17.38 5.59 -2.60
C LYS A 168 -17.32 6.92 -1.87
#